data_AF-A0A4Y8L906-F1
#
_entry.id   AF-A0A4Y8L906-F1
#
_cell.length_a   1.000
_cell.length_b   1.000
_cell.length_c   1.000
_cell.angle_alpha   90.00
_cell.angle_beta   90.00
_cell.angle_gamma   90.00
#
_symmetry.space_group_name_H-M   'P 1'
#
loop_
_entity.id
_entity.type
_entity.pdbx_description
1 polymer ?
#
loop_
_entity_poly.entity_id
_entity_poly.type
_entity_poly.pdbx_seq_one_letter_code
_entity_poly.pdbx_strand_id
1 'polypeptide(L)'
;MWKNHKGFTLVESILSLGICITFCLLILPLIVTIVVKADEAEERSIMYGIAYEQMKIYQVKGTVESSVVKEGGEYLIEFRPDTMCVSNEDSVRVCVQK
;
A
#
# COMPACT_ATOMS: atom_id res chain seq x y z
N MET A 1 -18.45 -56.49 22.53
CA MET A 1 -18.23 -55.34 21.63
C MET A 1 -17.35 -54.31 22.33
N TRP A 2 -16.04 -54.50 22.30
CA TRP A 2 -15.08 -53.46 22.68
C TRP A 2 -14.20 -53.20 21.46
N LYS A 3 -14.65 -52.31 20.59
CA LYS A 3 -13.88 -51.85 19.42
C LYS A 3 -13.62 -50.35 19.57
N ASN A 4 -12.34 -50.01 19.58
CA ASN A 4 -11.72 -48.77 19.09
C ASN A 4 -12.26 -47.43 19.63
N HIS A 5 -11.85 -47.08 20.85
CA HIS A 5 -11.96 -45.71 21.33
C HIS A 5 -10.62 -45.20 21.88
N LYS A 6 -10.16 -44.07 21.31
CA LYS A 6 -9.62 -42.92 22.05
C LYS A 6 -8.17 -43.02 22.57
N GLY A 7 -7.20 -43.20 21.68
CA GLY A 7 -5.77 -42.97 21.98
C GLY A 7 -5.09 -41.92 21.09
N PHE A 8 -5.81 -41.36 20.13
CA PHE A 8 -5.25 -40.58 19.02
C PHE A 8 -5.51 -39.06 19.14
N THR A 9 -6.03 -38.57 20.27
CA THR A 9 -6.51 -37.19 20.40
C THR A 9 -5.45 -36.17 20.78
N LEU A 10 -4.44 -36.55 21.57
CA LEU A 10 -3.50 -35.58 22.14
C LEU A 10 -2.44 -35.13 21.12
N VAL A 11 -1.88 -36.07 20.36
CA VAL A 11 -0.91 -35.78 19.29
C VAL A 11 -1.57 -34.98 18.15
N GLU A 12 -2.78 -35.34 17.74
CA GLU A 12 -3.56 -34.57 16.75
C GLU A 12 -3.89 -33.15 17.25
N SER A 13 -4.17 -32.99 18.55
CA SER A 13 -4.42 -31.66 19.14
C SER A 13 -3.15 -30.80 19.13
N ILE A 14 -1.98 -31.37 19.44
CA ILE A 14 -0.70 -30.65 19.39
C ILE A 14 -0.35 -30.28 17.95
N LEU A 15 -0.55 -31.20 16.99
CA LEU A 15 -0.30 -30.93 15.58
C LEU A 15 -1.22 -29.85 15.02
N SER A 16 -2.52 -29.91 15.32
CA SER A 16 -3.47 -28.87 14.89
C SER A 16 -3.17 -27.52 15.53
N LEU A 17 -2.79 -27.47 16.81
CA LEU A 17 -2.36 -26.24 17.47
C LEU A 17 -1.08 -25.68 16.82
N GLY A 18 -0.11 -26.53 16.49
CA GLY A 18 1.12 -26.14 15.80
C GLY A 18 0.85 -25.53 14.43
N ILE A 19 -0.09 -26.11 13.67
CA ILE A 19 -0.54 -25.57 12.38
C ILE A 19 -1.20 -24.20 12.59
N CYS A 20 -2.09 -24.05 13.57
CA CYS A 20 -2.74 -22.78 13.89
C CYS A 20 -1.72 -21.70 14.27
N ILE A 21 -0.74 -22.02 15.13
CA ILE A 21 0.33 -21.08 15.51
C ILE A 21 1.14 -20.68 14.28
N THR A 22 1.51 -21.64 13.43
CA THR A 22 2.28 -21.38 12.20
C THR A 22 1.48 -20.49 11.24
N PHE A 23 0.18 -20.73 11.12
CA PHE A 23 -0.72 -19.90 10.32
C PHE A 23 -0.77 -18.47 10.86
N CYS A 24 -0.94 -18.30 12.17
CA CYS A 24 -0.95 -16.99 12.81
C CYS A 24 0.40 -16.25 12.65
N LEU A 25 1.52 -16.96 12.72
CA LEU A 25 2.85 -16.35 12.64
C LEU A 25 3.28 -16.04 11.20
N LEU A 26 2.75 -16.72 10.19
CA LEU A 26 3.16 -16.52 8.79
C LEU A 26 2.11 -15.79 7.95
N ILE A 27 0.83 -16.19 8.06
CA ILE A 27 -0.20 -15.71 7.14
C ILE A 27 -0.75 -14.36 7.60
N LEU A 28 -0.93 -14.14 8.90
CA LEU A 28 -1.36 -12.82 9.39
C LEU A 28 -0.39 -11.69 9.03
N PRO A 29 0.93 -11.77 9.29
CA PRO A 29 1.83 -10.67 8.91
C PRO A 29 1.90 -10.48 7.40
N LEU A 30 1.73 -11.55 6.62
CA LEU A 30 1.70 -11.47 5.16
C LEU A 30 0.47 -10.71 4.68
N ILE A 31 -0.72 -10.98 5.24
CA ILE A 31 -1.95 -10.24 4.92
C ILE A 31 -1.79 -8.77 5.29
N VAL A 32 -1.30 -8.47 6.49
CA VAL A 32 -1.05 -7.08 6.94
C VAL A 32 -0.11 -6.36 5.98
N THR A 33 0.99 -7.02 5.57
CA THR A 33 1.95 -6.44 4.62
C THR A 33 1.30 -6.17 3.27
N ILE A 34 0.41 -7.06 2.79
CA ILE A 34 -0.30 -6.85 1.52
C ILE A 34 -1.23 -5.65 1.63
N VAL A 35 -2.00 -5.52 2.70
CA VAL A 35 -2.93 -4.40 2.89
C VAL A 35 -2.16 -3.08 2.93
N VAL A 36 -1.10 -2.99 3.74
CA VAL A 36 -0.27 -1.77 3.81
C VAL A 36 0.33 -1.41 2.45
N LYS A 37 0.81 -2.41 1.70
CA LYS A 37 1.36 -2.16 0.35
C LYS A 37 0.29 -1.79 -0.68
N ALA A 38 -0.94 -2.26 -0.51
CA ALA A 38 -2.05 -1.89 -1.37
C ALA A 38 -2.41 -0.41 -1.14
N ASP A 39 -2.50 0.03 0.12
CA ASP A 39 -2.76 1.42 0.48
C ASP A 39 -1.64 2.34 -0.05
N GLU A 40 -0.36 1.97 0.16
CA GLU A 40 0.78 2.72 -0.40
C GLU A 40 0.74 2.80 -1.94
N ALA A 41 0.26 1.75 -2.62
CA ALA A 41 0.17 1.73 -4.07
C ALA A 41 -0.98 2.62 -4.57
N GLU A 42 -2.09 2.65 -3.85
CA GLU A 42 -3.23 3.51 -4.13
C GLU A 42 -2.84 4.99 -4.00
N GLU A 43 -2.18 5.38 -2.90
CA GLU A 43 -1.69 6.74 -2.71
C GLU A 43 -0.72 7.16 -3.84
N ARG A 44 0.21 6.28 -4.20
CA ARG A 44 1.13 6.55 -5.32
C ARG A 44 0.39 6.73 -6.64
N SER A 45 -0.66 5.95 -6.88
CA SER A 45 -1.50 6.07 -8.08
C SER A 45 -2.15 7.46 -8.16
N ILE A 46 -2.70 7.94 -7.04
CA ILE A 46 -3.29 9.29 -6.94
C ILE A 46 -2.23 10.35 -7.23
N MET A 47 -1.04 10.25 -6.62
CA MET A 47 0.06 11.18 -6.83
C MET A 47 0.54 11.23 -8.28
N TYR A 48 0.66 10.07 -8.94
CA TYR A 48 0.96 10.03 -10.39
C TYR A 48 -0.15 10.71 -11.19
N GLY A 49 -1.42 10.47 -10.86
CA GLY A 49 -2.55 11.14 -11.50
C GLY A 49 -2.45 12.67 -11.39
N ILE A 50 -2.15 13.19 -10.20
CA ILE A 50 -1.94 14.62 -9.97
C ILE A 50 -0.75 15.14 -10.80
N ALA A 51 0.38 14.43 -10.79
CA ALA A 51 1.56 14.81 -11.56
C ALA A 51 1.25 14.90 -13.07
N TYR A 52 0.55 13.92 -13.63
CA TYR A 52 0.16 13.92 -15.04
C TYR A 52 -0.82 15.04 -15.37
N GLU A 53 -1.82 15.30 -14.51
CA GLU A 53 -2.77 16.39 -14.69
C GLU A 53 -2.07 17.75 -14.70
N GLN A 54 -1.18 17.98 -13.74
CA GLN A 54 -0.43 19.23 -13.62
C GLN A 54 0.57 19.42 -14.77
N MET A 55 1.19 18.35 -15.24
CA MET A 55 2.06 18.40 -16.42
C MET A 55 1.27 18.76 -17.69
N LYS A 56 0.05 18.23 -17.84
CA LYS A 56 -0.86 18.60 -18.94
C LYS A 56 -1.29 20.06 -18.85
N ILE A 57 -1.60 20.55 -17.64
CA ILE A 57 -1.93 21.97 -17.41
C ILE A 57 -0.75 22.87 -17.76
N TYR A 58 0.47 22.49 -17.36
CA TYR A 58 1.68 23.23 -17.67
C TYR A 58 1.92 23.36 -19.18
N GLN A 59 1.72 22.28 -19.95
CA GLN A 59 1.86 22.33 -21.42
C GLN A 59 0.89 23.31 -22.08
N VAL A 60 -0.29 23.52 -21.50
CA VAL A 60 -1.33 24.40 -22.06
C VAL A 60 -1.23 25.84 -21.57
N LYS A 61 -0.97 26.03 -20.26
CA LYS A 61 -1.02 27.36 -19.60
C LYS A 61 0.34 27.94 -19.23
N GLY A 62 1.40 27.12 -19.20
CA GLY A 62 2.73 27.51 -18.73
C GLY A 62 2.86 27.74 -17.22
N THR A 63 1.80 27.49 -16.45
CA THR A 63 1.75 27.67 -14.98
C THR A 63 1.34 26.37 -14.29
N VAL A 64 1.88 26.13 -13.10
CA VAL A 64 1.56 24.97 -12.24
C VAL A 64 1.08 25.48 -10.90
N GLU A 65 0.12 24.79 -10.29
CA GLU A 65 -0.29 25.06 -8.91
C GLU A 65 0.73 24.45 -7.93
N SER A 66 1.02 25.13 -6.83
CA SER A 66 2.01 24.68 -5.84
C SER A 66 1.46 23.61 -4.89
N SER A 67 0.14 23.59 -4.68
CA SER A 67 -0.53 22.54 -3.91
C SER A 67 -1.90 22.22 -4.49
N VAL A 68 -2.32 20.95 -4.34
CA VAL A 68 -3.62 20.45 -4.76
C VAL A 68 -4.21 19.61 -3.64
N VAL A 69 -5.48 19.86 -3.31
CA VAL A 69 -6.25 19.00 -2.43
C VAL A 69 -7.02 18.00 -3.27
N LYS A 70 -6.74 16.70 -3.10
CA LYS A 70 -7.43 15.62 -3.81
C LYS A 70 -7.71 14.48 -2.84
N GLU A 71 -8.92 13.95 -2.86
CA GLU A 71 -9.37 12.87 -1.97
C GLU A 71 -9.12 13.12 -0.46
N GLY A 72 -9.17 14.39 -0.05
CA GLY A 72 -9.00 14.78 1.36
C GLY A 72 -7.54 14.92 1.82
N GLY A 73 -6.56 14.63 0.96
CA GLY A 73 -5.13 14.89 1.21
C GLY A 73 -4.64 16.16 0.53
N GLU A 74 -3.70 16.87 1.16
CA GLU A 74 -2.99 18.00 0.54
C GLU A 74 -1.66 17.52 -0.05
N TYR A 75 -1.49 17.75 -1.35
CA TYR A 75 -0.30 17.35 -2.07
C TYR A 75 0.48 18.58 -2.50
N LEU A 76 1.78 18.59 -2.17
CA LEU A 76 2.72 19.62 -2.59
C LEU A 76 3.33 19.25 -3.93
N ILE A 77 3.38 20.20 -4.86
CA ILE A 77 3.91 20.01 -6.20
C ILE A 77 5.19 20.82 -6.35
N GLU A 78 6.30 20.11 -6.53
CA GLU A 78 7.59 20.69 -6.87
C GLU A 78 7.85 20.55 -8.37
N PHE A 79 7.90 21.69 -9.06
CA PHE A 79 8.28 21.74 -10.46
C PHE A 79 9.79 21.99 -10.61
N ARG A 80 10.48 21.08 -11.29
CA ARG A 80 11.88 21.22 -11.73
C ARG A 80 11.94 21.20 -13.26
N PRO A 81 13.03 21.68 -13.89
CA PRO A 81 13.09 21.85 -15.35
C PRO A 81 12.76 20.58 -16.16
N ASP A 82 13.19 19.41 -15.68
CA ASP A 82 13.00 18.10 -16.32
C ASP A 82 12.09 17.14 -15.54
N THR A 83 11.66 17.52 -14.34
CA THR A 83 10.88 16.63 -13.48
C THR A 83 9.77 17.38 -12.75
N MET A 84 8.60 16.76 -12.70
CA MET A 84 7.52 17.19 -11.83
C MET A 84 7.40 16.18 -10.69
N CYS A 85 7.50 16.66 -9.46
CA CYS A 85 7.37 15.81 -8.29
C CYS A 85 6.19 16.22 -7.43
N VAL A 86 5.48 15.23 -6.92
CA VAL A 86 4.37 15.38 -5.99
C VAL A 86 4.79 14.75 -4.67
N SER A 87 4.47 15.37 -3.55
CA SER A 87 4.73 14.85 -2.21
C SER A 87 3.53 15.05 -1.28
N ASN A 88 3.32 14.12 -0.35
CA ASN A 88 2.33 14.21 0.72
C ASN A 88 3.03 14.44 2.09
N GLU A 89 2.26 14.74 3.15
CA GLU A 89 2.73 14.93 4.53
C GLU A 89 3.57 13.74 5.03
N ASP A 90 3.24 12.52 4.61
CA ASP A 90 3.95 11.27 4.97
C ASP A 90 5.29 11.07 4.24
N SER A 91 5.87 12.12 3.64
CA SER A 91 7.21 12.14 3.03
C SER A 91 7.40 11.24 1.80
N VAL A 92 6.33 10.61 1.28
CA VAL A 92 6.39 9.88 0.01
C VAL A 92 6.43 10.90 -1.14
N ARG A 93 7.44 10.78 -2.01
CA ARG A 93 7.62 11.64 -3.19
C ARG A 93 7.57 10.80 -4.46
N VAL A 94 6.71 11.20 -5.39
CA VAL A 94 6.59 10.60 -6.71
C VAL A 94 7.05 11.62 -7.75
N CYS A 95 7.93 11.24 -8.67
CA CYS A 95 8.44 12.13 -9.71
C CYS A 95 8.19 11.55 -11.09
N VAL A 96 7.74 12.40 -12.01
CA VAL A 96 7.54 12.10 -13.43
C VAL A 96 8.53 12.93 -14.24
N GLN A 97 9.27 12.27 -15.15
CA GLN A 97 10.16 12.93 -16.09
C GLN A 97 9.38 13.48 -17.28
N LYS A 98 9.82 14.63 -17.78
CA LYS A 98 9.17 15.37 -18.86
C LYS A 98 9.27 14.69 -20.23
#